data_AF-A0A7T7L2J3-F1
#
_entry.id   AF-A0A7T7L2J3-F1
#
_cell.length_a   1.000
_cell.length_b   1.000
_cell.length_c   1.000
_cell.angle_alpha   90.00
_cell.angle_beta   90.00
_cell.angle_gamma   90.00
#
_symmetry.space_group_name_H-M   'P 1'
#
loop_
_entity.id
_entity.type
_entity.pdbx_description
1 polymer ?
#
loop_
_entity_poly.entity_id
_entity_poly.type
_entity_poly.pdbx_seq_one_letter_code
_entity_poly.pdbx_strand_id
1 'polypeptide(L)'
;MDERRDPQPDSGTGPPEPAASTLPTAQQAHLDYSKHIEGAGRVRGCQRCSDVDRDRCAEGDRLWQAWNTALNDAYDRLVDETR
;
A
#
# COMPACT_ATOMS: atom_id res chain seq x y z
N MET A 1 47.75 -27.77 0.66
CA MET A 1 46.29 -27.64 0.78
C MET A 1 46.05 -26.27 1.36
N ASP A 2 45.92 -25.27 0.50
CA ASP A 2 45.75 -23.87 0.88
C ASP A 2 44.27 -23.62 1.19
N GLU A 3 43.97 -23.42 2.47
CA GLU A 3 42.66 -22.99 2.96
C GLU A 3 42.45 -21.52 2.59
N ARG A 4 42.11 -21.25 1.32
CA ARG A 4 41.60 -19.93 0.95
C ARG A 4 40.20 -19.76 1.55
N ARG A 5 40.17 -19.30 2.80
CA ARG A 5 38.99 -18.74 3.42
C ARG A 5 38.66 -17.46 2.66
N ASP A 6 37.62 -17.51 1.83
CA ASP A 6 37.01 -16.31 1.26
C ASP A 6 36.72 -15.31 2.38
N PRO A 7 37.12 -14.04 2.25
CA PRO A 7 36.69 -13.01 3.20
C PRO A 7 35.17 -12.91 3.11
N GLN A 8 34.48 -12.97 4.26
CA GLN A 8 33.05 -12.67 4.32
C GLN A 8 32.84 -11.27 3.71
N PRO A 9 31.80 -11.06 2.87
CA PRO A 9 31.46 -9.71 2.46
C PRO A 9 31.16 -8.92 3.74
N ASP A 10 31.91 -7.86 3.97
CA ASP A 10 31.58 -6.84 4.96
C ASP A 10 30.09 -6.51 4.80
N SER A 11 29.34 -6.56 5.89
CA SER A 11 27.99 -5.99 6.00
C SER A 11 28.11 -4.46 5.92
N GLY A 12 28.59 -3.98 4.77
CA GLY A 12 28.76 -2.57 4.48
C GLY A 12 27.39 -1.94 4.35
N THR A 13 27.10 -1.05 5.29
CA THR A 13 26.48 0.26 5.04
C THR A 13 25.57 0.30 3.82
N GLY A 14 24.46 -0.46 3.87
CA GLY A 14 23.34 -0.19 3.00
C GLY A 14 22.90 1.27 3.20
N PRO A 15 22.33 1.93 2.18
CA PRO A 15 21.64 3.20 2.39
C PRO A 15 20.71 3.04 3.60
N PRO A 16 20.62 4.03 4.51
CA PRO A 16 19.68 3.94 5.61
C PRO A 16 18.30 3.64 5.02
N GLU A 17 17.64 2.60 5.51
CA GLU A 17 16.26 2.34 5.12
C GLU A 17 15.48 3.63 5.33
N PRO A 18 14.78 4.14 4.30
CA PRO A 18 14.01 5.36 4.46
C PRO A 18 13.07 5.14 5.63
N ALA A 19 13.11 6.05 6.61
CA ALA A 19 12.16 6.03 7.72
C ALA A 19 10.77 5.85 7.14
N ALA A 20 10.02 4.87 7.66
CA ALA A 20 8.67 4.56 7.20
C ALA A 20 7.86 5.85 7.15
N SER A 21 7.75 6.42 5.96
CA SER A 21 7.08 7.70 5.78
C SER A 21 5.60 7.40 5.90
N THR A 22 4.94 8.00 6.89
CA THR A 22 3.50 7.88 7.06
C THR A 22 2.84 8.32 5.77
N LEU A 23 2.13 7.41 5.12
CA LEU A 23 1.45 7.72 3.87
C LEU A 23 0.35 8.77 4.12
N PRO A 24 0.14 9.70 3.18
CA PRO A 24 -1.06 10.53 3.16
C PRO A 24 -2.32 9.67 3.31
N THR A 25 -3.33 10.16 4.03
CA THR A 25 -4.56 9.42 4.36
C THR A 25 -5.20 8.74 3.15
N ALA A 26 -5.27 9.43 2.00
CA ALA A 26 -5.82 8.87 0.77
C ALA A 26 -4.97 7.72 0.20
N GLN A 27 -3.63 7.80 0.29
CA GLN A 27 -2.74 6.72 -0.14
C GLN A 27 -2.85 5.50 0.77
N GLN A 28 -2.98 5.72 2.08
CA GLN A 28 -3.20 4.63 3.03
C GLN A 28 -4.54 3.92 2.78
N ALA A 29 -5.62 4.68 2.61
CA ALA A 29 -6.94 4.14 2.32
C ALA A 29 -6.98 3.37 0.98
N HIS A 30 -6.28 3.88 -0.04
CA HIS A 30 -6.10 3.16 -1.30
C HIS A 30 -5.37 1.83 -1.09
N LEU A 31 -4.25 1.81 -0.37
CA LEU A 31 -3.51 0.56 -0.12
C LEU A 31 -4.35 -0.48 0.61
N ASP A 32 -5.16 -0.07 1.58
CA ASP A 32 -6.01 -1.00 2.33
C ASP A 32 -7.12 -1.57 1.43
N TYR A 33 -7.69 -0.76 0.54
CA TYR A 33 -8.62 -1.21 -0.49
C TYR A 33 -7.95 -2.16 -1.50
N SER A 34 -6.79 -1.82 -2.04
CA SER A 34 -6.04 -2.65 -2.99
C SER A 34 -5.63 -3.99 -2.37
N LYS A 35 -5.14 -4.00 -1.13
CA LYS A 35 -4.81 -5.24 -0.40
C LYS A 35 -6.02 -6.14 -0.22
N HIS A 36 -7.22 -5.58 -0.06
CA HIS A 36 -8.44 -6.37 0.02
C HIS A 36 -8.75 -7.06 -1.31
N ILE A 37 -8.59 -6.37 -2.44
CA ILE A 37 -8.89 -6.91 -3.78
C ILE A 37 -7.80 -7.90 -4.24
N GLU A 38 -6.55 -7.46 -4.19
CA GLU A 38 -5.41 -8.17 -4.80
C GLU A 38 -4.78 -9.16 -3.81
N GLY A 39 -4.91 -8.89 -2.51
CA GLY A 39 -4.21 -9.61 -1.45
C GLY A 39 -2.91 -8.91 -1.06
N ALA A 40 -2.19 -9.48 -0.09
CA ALA A 40 -0.91 -8.97 0.37
C ALA A 40 0.13 -10.09 0.41
N GLY A 41 1.16 -10.00 -0.44
CA GLY A 41 2.24 -10.98 -0.51
C GLY A 41 1.73 -12.37 -0.90
N ARG A 42 1.68 -13.30 0.07
CA ARG A 42 1.22 -14.69 -0.13
C ARG A 42 -0.27 -14.91 0.12
N VAL A 43 -0.98 -13.90 0.63
CA VAL A 43 -2.43 -14.00 0.91
C VAL A 43 -3.19 -13.61 -0.34
N ARG A 44 -4.08 -14.49 -0.80
CA ARG A 44 -4.97 -14.22 -1.94
C ARG A 44 -6.04 -13.20 -1.53
N GLY A 45 -6.26 -12.19 -2.38
CA GLY A 45 -7.31 -11.20 -2.17
C GLY A 45 -8.74 -11.75 -2.30
N CYS A 46 -9.71 -10.89 -2.00
CA CYS A 46 -11.12 -11.22 -2.02
C CYS A 46 -11.59 -11.58 -3.43
N GLN A 47 -11.92 -12.85 -3.64
CA GLN A 47 -12.36 -13.36 -4.95
C GLN A 47 -13.62 -12.68 -5.47
N ARG A 48 -14.50 -12.23 -4.58
CA ARG A 48 -15.71 -11.52 -4.97
C ARG A 48 -15.40 -10.11 -5.48
N CYS A 49 -14.49 -9.40 -4.81
CA CYS A 49 -14.12 -8.03 -5.20
C CYS A 49 -13.11 -7.98 -6.35
N SER A 50 -12.42 -9.09 -6.65
CA SER A 50 -11.57 -9.21 -7.85
C SER A 50 -12.36 -9.46 -9.14
N ASP A 51 -13.62 -9.87 -9.03
CA ASP A 51 -14.52 -10.11 -10.15
C ASP A 51 -15.33 -8.84 -10.43
N VAL A 52 -15.02 -8.16 -11.54
CA VAL A 52 -15.64 -6.87 -11.92
C VAL A 52 -17.12 -6.98 -12.27
N ASP A 53 -17.58 -8.18 -12.62
CA ASP A 53 -18.97 -8.45 -12.97
C ASP A 53 -19.84 -8.73 -11.73
N ARG A 54 -19.22 -8.80 -10.55
CA ARG A 54 -19.91 -8.97 -9.26
C ARG A 54 -19.90 -7.69 -8.47
N ASP A 55 -20.98 -7.49 -7.71
CA ASP A 55 -21.00 -6.45 -6.69
C ASP A 55 -19.93 -6.69 -5.63
N ARG A 56 -19.33 -5.58 -5.19
CA ARG A 56 -18.40 -5.54 -4.06
C ARG A 56 -18.99 -6.23 -2.84
N CYS A 57 -18.12 -6.86 -2.04
CA CYS A 57 -18.53 -7.33 -0.73
C CYS A 57 -18.64 -6.12 0.24
N ALA A 58 -19.33 -6.32 1.37
CA ALA A 58 -19.55 -5.26 2.35
C ALA A 58 -18.25 -4.59 2.84
N GLU A 59 -17.17 -5.37 3.02
CA GLU A 59 -15.87 -4.80 3.40
C GLU A 59 -15.21 -4.04 2.25
N GLY A 60 -15.34 -4.54 1.03
CA GLY A 60 -14.89 -3.83 -0.17
C GLY A 60 -15.61 -2.49 -0.34
N ASP A 61 -16.92 -2.44 -0.08
CA ASP A 61 -17.68 -1.18 -0.10
C ASP A 61 -17.22 -0.22 1.00
N ARG A 62 -17.01 -0.71 2.22
CA ARG A 62 -16.50 0.11 3.33
C ARG A 62 -15.15 0.74 3.00
N LEU A 63 -14.21 -0.06 2.46
CA LEU A 63 -12.87 0.40 2.08
C LEU A 63 -12.91 1.36 0.89
N TRP A 64 -13.75 1.07 -0.11
CA TRP A 64 -13.95 1.96 -1.25
C TRP A 64 -14.52 3.32 -0.81
N GLN A 65 -15.51 3.34 0.08
CA GLN A 65 -16.07 4.57 0.64
C GLN A 65 -15.00 5.36 1.41
N ALA A 66 -14.23 4.70 2.26
CA ALA A 66 -13.15 5.34 3.02
C ALA A 66 -12.11 6.00 2.10
N TRP A 67 -11.73 5.32 1.01
CA TRP A 67 -10.81 5.89 0.02
C TRP A 67 -11.41 7.10 -0.70
N ASN A 68 -12.67 7.04 -1.13
CA ASN A 68 -13.34 8.18 -1.79
C ASN A 68 -13.50 9.37 -0.86
N THR A 69 -13.87 9.16 0.40
CA THR A 69 -13.93 10.26 1.39
C THR A 69 -12.56 10.92 1.55
N ALA A 70 -11.50 10.14 1.69
CA ALA A 70 -10.15 10.68 1.83
C ALA A 70 -9.67 11.45 0.58
N LEU A 71 -10.11 11.03 -0.63
CA LEU A 71 -9.85 11.77 -1.86
C LEU A 71 -10.63 13.08 -1.93
N ASN A 72 -11.93 13.06 -1.59
CA ASN A 72 -12.75 14.27 -1.58
C ASN A 72 -12.21 15.31 -0.59
N ASP A 73 -11.85 14.89 0.62
CA ASP A 73 -11.22 15.77 1.62
C ASP A 73 -9.90 16.38 1.10
N ALA A 74 -9.12 15.61 0.32
CA ALA A 74 -7.89 16.10 -0.28
C ALA A 74 -8.16 17.10 -1.42
N TYR A 75 -9.16 16.85 -2.26
CA TYR A 75 -9.58 17.76 -3.31
C TYR A 75 -10.14 19.07 -2.75
N ASP A 76 -10.96 19.01 -1.70
CA ASP A 76 -11.53 20.20 -1.05
C ASP A 76 -10.41 21.11 -0.51
N ARG A 77 -9.37 20.54 0.12
CA ARG A 77 -8.20 21.31 0.57
C ARG A 77 -7.46 21.97 -0.60
N LEU A 78 -7.24 21.25 -1.70
CA LEU A 78 -6.59 21.81 -2.88
C LEU A 78 -7.41 22.95 -3.51
N VAL A 79 -8.73 22.83 -3.53
CA VAL A 79 -9.63 23.90 -4.00
C VAL A 79 -9.53 25.12 -3.10
N ASP A 80 -9.51 24.94 -1.79
CA ASP A 80 -9.37 26.05 -0.83
C ASP A 80 -7.99 26.72 -0.90
N GLU A 81 -6.92 25.96 -1.14
CA GLU A 81 -5.56 26.49 -1.32
C GLU A 81 -5.36 27.27 -2.63
N THR A 82 -6.19 27.00 -3.64
CA THR A 82 -6.10 27.63 -4.97
C THR A 82 -7.06 28.82 -5.15
N ARG A 83 -7.82 29.19 -4.12
CA ARG A 83 -8.68 30.38 -4.06
C ARG A 83 -7.96 31.58 -3.47
#